data_AF-A0A258C5E7-F1
#
_entry.id   AF-A0A258C5E7-F1
#
_cell.length_a   1.000
_cell.length_b   1.000
_cell.length_c   1.000
_cell.angle_alpha   90.00
_cell.angle_beta   90.00
_cell.angle_gamma   90.00
#
_symmetry.space_group_name_H-M   'P 1'
#
loop_
_entity.id
_entity.type
_entity.pdbx_description
1 polymer ?
#
loop_
_entity_poly.entity_id
_entity_poly.type
_entity_poly.pdbx_seq_one_letter_code
_entity_poly.pdbx_strand_id
1 'polypeptide(L)'
;PDLAAEMISMLLASLDADRLSIREARLAADRQALIDRVHRLHGATRYCGVPQLRAACERSETLLKQNHPNAAHALDELDTAIERLQREALVS
;
A
#
# COMPACT_ATOMS: atom_id res chain seq x y z
N PRO A 1 -4.82 11.25 -24.33
CA PRO A 1 -4.29 10.92 -22.98
C PRO A 1 -5.08 9.74 -22.41
N ASP A 2 -4.37 8.68 -22.01
CA ASP A 2 -4.98 7.51 -21.39
C ASP A 2 -5.07 7.75 -19.87
N LEU A 3 -6.28 7.99 -19.37
CA LEU A 3 -6.54 8.27 -17.96
C LEU A 3 -5.98 7.18 -17.04
N ALA A 4 -5.97 5.91 -17.47
CA ALA A 4 -5.42 4.83 -16.67
C ALA A 4 -3.91 4.98 -16.46
N ALA A 5 -3.18 5.45 -17.49
CA ALA A 5 -1.74 5.70 -17.43
C ALA A 5 -1.39 6.87 -16.48
N GLU A 6 -2.22 7.91 -16.44
CA GLU A 6 -2.05 9.02 -15.50
C GLU A 6 -2.30 8.56 -14.05
N MET A 7 -3.34 7.74 -13.83
CA MET A 7 -3.67 7.23 -12.50
C MET A 7 -2.57 6.32 -11.92
N ILE A 8 -2.01 5.41 -12.73
CA ILE A 8 -0.88 4.58 -12.28
C ILE A 8 0.36 5.42 -12.01
N SER A 9 0.63 6.46 -12.81
CA SER A 9 1.76 7.35 -12.60
C SER A 9 1.65 8.13 -11.28
N MET A 10 0.45 8.64 -10.97
CA MET A 10 0.18 9.29 -9.68
C MET A 10 0.31 8.33 -8.50
N LEU A 11 -0.15 7.08 -8.65
CA LEU A 11 0.03 6.04 -7.63
C LEU A 11 1.52 5.78 -7.39
N LEU A 12 2.29 5.50 -8.44
CA LEU A 12 3.71 5.21 -8.33
C LEU A 12 4.48 6.36 -7.67
N ALA A 13 4.14 7.61 -8.00
CA ALA A 13 4.74 8.79 -7.39
C ALA A 13 4.41 8.94 -5.90
N SER A 14 3.30 8.37 -5.40
CA SER A 14 2.94 8.41 -3.98
C SER A 14 3.55 7.27 -3.16
N LEU A 15 3.91 6.15 -3.79
CA LEU A 15 4.28 4.91 -3.11
C LEU A 15 5.44 5.05 -2.11
N ASP A 16 6.49 5.79 -2.44
CA ASP A 16 7.63 6.00 -1.53
C ASP A 16 7.19 6.73 -0.25
N ALA A 17 6.38 7.78 -0.41
CA ALA A 17 5.81 8.50 0.72
C ALA A 17 4.81 7.63 1.49
N ASP A 18 4.01 6.81 0.80
CA ASP A 18 3.08 5.86 1.42
C ASP A 18 3.82 4.87 2.31
N ARG A 19 4.86 4.26 1.76
CA ARG A 19 5.73 3.30 2.43
C ARG A 19 6.43 3.90 3.65
N LEU A 20 7.00 5.10 3.52
CA LEU A 20 7.65 5.78 4.63
C LEU A 20 6.67 6.03 5.78
N SER A 21 5.48 6.59 5.51
CA SER A 21 4.50 6.84 6.57
C SER A 21 3.98 5.55 7.22
N ILE A 22 3.83 4.46 6.45
CA ILE A 22 3.48 3.15 7.02
C ILE A 22 4.58 2.71 8.00
N ARG A 23 5.85 2.81 7.59
CA ARG A 23 6.98 2.43 8.44
C ARG A 23 7.07 3.27 9.72
N GLU A 24 6.89 4.59 9.62
CA GLU A 24 6.88 5.49 10.77
C GLU A 24 5.74 5.16 11.74
N ALA A 25 4.52 4.95 11.23
CA ALA A 25 3.37 4.57 12.04
C ALA A 25 3.58 3.19 12.71
N ARG A 26 4.24 2.24 12.05
CA ARG A 26 4.64 0.96 12.66
C ARG A 26 5.60 1.16 13.82
N LEU A 27 6.64 1.98 13.63
CA LEU A 27 7.65 2.26 14.67
C LEU A 27 7.05 3.00 15.87
N ALA A 28 6.08 3.89 15.64
CA ALA A 28 5.36 4.61 16.68
C ALA A 28 4.26 3.76 17.36
N ALA A 29 4.03 2.52 16.91
CA ALA A 29 2.89 1.69 17.30
C ALA A 29 1.52 2.41 17.12
N ASP A 30 1.44 3.34 16.17
CA ASP A 30 0.22 4.10 15.88
C ASP A 30 -0.68 3.32 14.92
N ARG A 31 -1.55 2.49 15.52
CA ARG A 31 -2.49 1.65 14.77
C ARG A 31 -3.46 2.47 13.92
N GLN A 32 -3.88 3.63 14.41
CA GLN A 32 -4.87 4.43 13.69
C GLN A 32 -4.25 5.03 12.43
N ALA A 33 -3.04 5.58 12.54
CA ALA A 33 -2.28 6.04 11.39
C ALA A 33 -2.01 4.92 10.36
N LEU A 34 -1.75 3.68 10.82
CA LEU A 34 -1.61 2.53 9.93
C LEU A 34 -2.89 2.24 9.16
N ILE A 35 -4.03 2.16 9.84
CA ILE A 35 -5.34 1.92 9.20
C ILE A 35 -5.62 3.00 8.16
N ASP A 36 -5.44 4.27 8.52
CA ASP A 36 -5.75 5.39 7.64
C ASP A 36 -4.81 5.45 6.42
N ARG A 37 -3.53 5.09 6.60
CA ARG A 37 -2.56 5.06 5.49
C ARG A 37 -2.84 3.89 4.54
N VAL A 38 -3.05 2.69 5.08
CA VAL A 38 -3.36 1.50 4.28
C VAL A 38 -4.72 1.65 3.57
N HIS A 39 -5.72 2.24 4.23
CA HIS A 39 -7.03 2.51 3.62
C HIS A 39 -6.93 3.47 2.42
N ARG A 40 -6.17 4.57 2.56
CA ARG A 40 -5.92 5.51 1.45
C ARG A 40 -5.21 4.83 0.29
N LEU A 41 -4.17 4.05 0.58
CA LEU A 41 -3.43 3.30 -0.43
C LEU A 41 -4.33 2.27 -1.13
N HIS A 42 -5.14 1.52 -0.37
CA HIS A 42 -6.13 0.59 -0.91
C HIS A 42 -7.07 1.29 -1.89
N GLY A 43 -7.61 2.46 -1.52
CA GLY A 43 -8.46 3.28 -2.40
C GLY A 43 -7.76 3.65 -3.71
N ALA A 44 -6.49 4.04 -3.65
CA ALA A 44 -5.70 4.42 -4.82
C ALA A 44 -5.43 3.22 -5.77
N THR A 45 -5.35 1.99 -5.26
CA THR A 45 -5.14 0.79 -6.11
C THR A 45 -6.34 0.40 -6.97
N ARG A 46 -7.55 0.90 -6.69
CA ARG A 46 -8.81 0.38 -7.24
C ARG A 46 -8.90 0.42 -8.77
N TYR A 47 -8.28 1.42 -9.39
CA TYR A 47 -8.40 1.70 -10.83
C TYR A 47 -7.06 1.60 -11.59
N CYS A 48 -5.99 1.19 -10.92
CA CYS A 48 -4.62 1.28 -11.45
C CYS A 48 -4.07 -0.06 -11.98
N GLY A 49 -4.89 -1.12 -12.06
CA GLY A 49 -4.46 -2.41 -12.62
C GLY A 49 -3.40 -3.16 -11.80
N VAL A 50 -3.35 -2.95 -10.48
CA VAL A 50 -2.31 -3.49 -9.56
C VAL A 50 -2.88 -4.54 -8.60
N PRO A 51 -3.31 -5.74 -9.09
CA PRO A 51 -4.07 -6.70 -8.28
C PRO A 51 -3.30 -7.20 -7.04
N GLN A 52 -1.98 -7.35 -7.15
CA GLN A 52 -1.13 -7.85 -6.06
C GLN A 52 -1.02 -6.83 -4.92
N LEU A 53 -0.73 -5.56 -5.26
CA LEU A 53 -0.70 -4.48 -4.28
C LEU A 53 -2.06 -4.27 -3.64
N ARG A 54 -3.14 -4.30 -4.44
CA ARG A 54 -4.51 -4.18 -3.93
C ARG A 54 -4.84 -5.25 -2.90
N ALA A 55 -4.55 -6.52 -3.19
CA ALA A 55 -4.80 -7.63 -2.27
C ALA A 55 -4.00 -7.49 -0.96
N ALA A 56 -2.74 -7.06 -1.04
CA ALA A 56 -1.92 -6.81 0.14
C ALA A 56 -2.46 -5.65 1.00
N CYS A 57 -2.97 -4.57 0.36
CA CYS A 57 -3.62 -3.46 1.04
C CYS A 57 -4.90 -3.91 1.76
N GLU A 58 -5.78 -4.61 1.05
CA GLU A 58 -7.05 -5.11 1.62
C GLU A 58 -6.82 -6.04 2.82
N ARG A 59 -5.86 -6.96 2.70
CA ARG A 59 -5.50 -7.88 3.78
C ARG A 59 -4.94 -7.13 4.98
N SER A 60 -4.01 -6.19 4.75
CA SER A 60 -3.42 -5.38 5.82
C SER A 60 -4.47 -4.53 6.52
N GLU A 61 -5.34 -3.86 5.76
CA GLU A 61 -6.43 -3.03 6.29
C GLU A 61 -7.37 -3.85 7.18
N THR A 62 -7.78 -5.03 6.70
CA THR A 62 -8.69 -5.93 7.42
C THR A 62 -8.08 -6.39 8.74
N LEU A 63 -6.84 -6.86 8.72
CA LEU A 63 -6.15 -7.37 9.93
C LEU A 63 -5.85 -6.25 10.93
N LEU A 64 -5.49 -5.06 10.46
CA LEU A 64 -5.30 -3.88 11.32
C LEU A 64 -6.60 -3.47 12.01
N LYS A 65 -7.71 -3.42 11.28
CA LYS A 65 -9.04 -3.10 11.83
C LYS A 65 -9.50 -4.13 12.87
N GLN A 66 -9.17 -5.40 12.66
CA GLN A 66 -9.49 -6.50 13.58
C GLN A 66 -8.51 -6.61 14.77
N ASN A 67 -7.45 -5.79 14.81
CA ASN A 67 -6.37 -5.93 15.78
C ASN A 67 -5.75 -7.35 15.80
N HIS A 68 -5.68 -7.98 14.64
CA HIS A 68 -5.26 -9.36 14.51
C HIS A 68 -3.73 -9.48 14.64
N PRO A 69 -3.18 -10.51 15.32
CA PRO A 69 -1.73 -10.67 15.53
C PRO A 69 -0.93 -10.75 14.21
N ASN A 70 -1.53 -11.30 13.15
CA ASN A 70 -0.91 -11.38 11.82
C ASN A 70 -0.87 -10.04 11.06
N ALA A 71 -1.35 -8.92 11.63
CA ALA A 71 -1.29 -7.61 10.96
C ALA A 71 0.16 -7.20 10.63
N ALA A 72 1.12 -7.54 11.49
CA ALA A 72 2.54 -7.27 11.23
C ALA A 72 3.04 -7.98 9.96
N HIS A 73 2.72 -9.27 9.81
CA HIS A 73 3.10 -10.05 8.63
C HIS A 73 2.43 -9.50 7.35
N ALA A 74 1.16 -9.11 7.44
CA ALA A 74 0.47 -8.51 6.29
C ALA A 74 1.09 -7.17 5.87
N LEU A 75 1.56 -6.37 6.83
CA LEU A 75 2.30 -5.14 6.53
C LEU A 75 3.66 -5.41 5.87
N ASP A 76 4.32 -6.52 6.18
CA ASP A 76 5.56 -6.94 5.50
C ASP A 76 5.28 -7.41 4.06
N GLU A 77 4.18 -8.14 3.84
CA GLU A 77 3.69 -8.48 2.49
C GLU A 77 3.34 -7.23 1.68
N LEU A 78 2.72 -6.22 2.32
CA LEU A 78 2.40 -4.94 1.70
C LEU A 78 3.67 -4.19 1.28
N ASP A 79 4.68 -4.11 2.15
CA ASP A 79 5.97 -3.48 1.84
C ASP A 79 6.63 -4.16 0.62
N THR A 80 6.64 -5.49 0.61
CA THR A 80 7.17 -6.29 -0.50
C THR A 80 6.40 -6.04 -1.81
N ALA A 81 5.07 -5.92 -1.75
CA ALA A 81 4.24 -5.64 -2.92
C ALA A 81 4.49 -4.24 -3.49
N ILE A 82 4.69 -3.24 -2.63
CA ILE A 82 5.07 -1.88 -3.04
C ILE A 82 6.41 -1.90 -3.77
N GLU A 83 7.44 -2.51 -3.16
CA GLU A 83 8.78 -2.62 -3.75
C GLU A 83 8.79 -3.35 -5.08
N ARG A 84 7.96 -4.39 -5.22
CA ARG A 84 7.83 -5.13 -6.46
C ARG A 84 7.25 -4.25 -7.55
N LEU A 85 6.15 -3.55 -7.28
CA LEU A 85 5.50 -2.67 -8.24
C LEU A 85 6.43 -1.54 -8.69
N GLN A 86 7.14 -0.91 -7.76
CA GLN A 86 8.12 0.13 -8.08
C GLN A 86 9.25 -0.39 -8.96
N ARG A 87 9.76 -1.60 -8.69
CA ARG A 87 10.76 -2.23 -9.54
C ARG A 87 10.23 -2.51 -10.94
N GLU A 88 9.04 -3.11 -11.07
CA GLU A 88 8.40 -3.40 -12.36
C GLU A 88 8.22 -2.12 -13.21
N ALA A 89 7.85 -1.00 -12.57
CA ALA A 89 7.70 0.29 -13.22
C ALA A 89 9.03 0.91 -13.71
N LEU A 90 10.17 0.59 -13.09
CA LEU A 90 11.49 1.07 -13.52
C LEU A 90 12.06 0.31 -14.73
N VAL A 91 11.55 -0.91 -15.01
CA VAL A 91 12.02 -1.75 -16.13
C VAL A 91 11.10 -1.71 -17.35
N SER A 92 9.98 -0.98 -17.26
CA SER A 92 8.97 -0.81 -18.32
C SER A 92 9.19 0.47 -19.10
#